data_AF-W6TS91-F1
#
_entry.id   AF-W6TS91-F1
#
_cell.length_a   1.000
_cell.length_b   1.000
_cell.length_c   1.000
_cell.angle_alpha   90.00
_cell.angle_beta   90.00
_cell.angle_gamma   90.00
#
_symmetry.space_group_name_H-M   'P 1'
#
loop_
_entity.id
_entity.type
_entity.pdbx_description
1 polymer ?
#
loop_
_entity_poly.entity_id
_entity_poly.type
_entity_poly.pdbx_seq_one_letter_code
_entity_poly.pdbx_strand_id
1 'polypeptide(L)'
;MYSNDYTGWFAKFTGKKRGVAPETNSMTKIAGSFTDFASKLNKGVEVWSTETGYDLSERSVQRAIPIGSKSNEITQADWLIRLGLLYARQGIDRVFYYQLYDNNDPGTDTGTPYGFSGLLDKTGKRRAVADYVHQITALMGNYYYYNTINQDPLVDIYQSGKKRMYILVVPDEVDRKEKYELDLNFAKKAIIRTLNPGSNQMTSKEVDTDNGILEIEVTETPVFVEAK
;
A
#
# COMPACT_ATOMS: atom_id res chain seq x y z
N MET A 1 -5.62 6.72 -9.88
CA MET A 1 -4.71 6.51 -11.02
C MET A 1 -4.15 5.11 -10.89
N TYR A 2 -4.09 4.38 -12.00
CA TYR A 2 -3.64 2.99 -12.01
C TYR A 2 -2.12 2.91 -12.10
N SER A 3 -1.52 2.11 -11.22
CA SER A 3 -0.10 1.80 -11.22
C SER A 3 0.20 0.70 -12.24
N ASN A 4 0.46 1.12 -13.47
CA ASN A 4 1.04 0.30 -14.51
C ASN A 4 2.12 1.10 -15.25
N ASP A 5 2.95 0.40 -16.01
CA ASP A 5 3.94 1.02 -16.89
C ASP A 5 3.39 1.35 -18.29
N TYR A 6 2.06 1.34 -18.44
CA TYR A 6 1.36 1.53 -19.71
C TYR A 6 0.90 2.99 -19.90
N THR A 7 1.85 3.92 -20.04
CA THR A 7 1.58 5.37 -20.10
C THR A 7 1.60 5.98 -21.51
N GLY A 8 1.10 5.26 -22.53
CA GLY A 8 0.82 5.83 -23.87
C GLY A 8 1.16 4.94 -25.06
N TRP A 9 1.03 5.49 -26.29
CA TRP A 9 1.26 4.76 -27.55
C TRP A 9 2.65 4.09 -27.63
N PHE A 10 3.68 4.72 -27.05
CA PHE A 10 5.05 4.18 -27.00
C PHE A 10 5.23 3.06 -25.96
N ALA A 11 4.36 2.95 -24.95
CA ALA A 11 4.44 1.93 -23.91
C ALA A 11 4.16 0.51 -24.43
N LYS A 12 3.61 0.38 -25.67
CA LYS A 12 3.43 -0.92 -26.35
C LYS A 12 4.72 -1.71 -26.53
N PHE A 13 5.90 -1.07 -26.49
CA PHE A 13 7.19 -1.72 -26.74
C PHE A 13 8.03 -1.97 -25.47
N THR A 14 7.66 -1.38 -24.33
CA THR A 14 8.45 -1.46 -23.08
C THR A 14 7.65 -1.86 -21.84
N GLY A 15 6.32 -1.92 -21.91
CA GLY A 15 5.49 -2.28 -20.77
C GLY A 15 5.52 -3.77 -20.44
N LYS A 16 5.52 -4.11 -19.15
CA LYS A 16 5.52 -5.49 -18.62
C LYS A 16 4.20 -6.24 -18.89
N LYS A 17 3.18 -5.56 -19.42
CA LYS A 17 1.82 -6.10 -19.68
C LYS A 17 1.18 -6.69 -18.41
N ARG A 18 1.44 -6.04 -17.27
CA ARG A 18 0.91 -6.35 -15.94
C ARG A 18 0.95 -5.09 -15.07
N GLY A 19 0.30 -5.13 -13.90
CA GLY A 19 0.50 -4.12 -12.88
C GLY A 19 1.94 -4.15 -12.36
N VAL A 20 2.38 -3.05 -11.76
CA VAL A 20 3.70 -2.94 -11.11
C VAL A 20 3.55 -2.32 -9.72
N ALA A 21 4.48 -2.59 -8.81
CA ALA A 21 4.49 -1.95 -7.49
C ALA A 21 4.34 -0.42 -7.60
N PRO A 22 3.54 0.23 -6.73
CA PRO A 22 3.20 1.66 -6.83
C PRO A 22 4.37 2.62 -6.98
N GLU A 23 5.50 2.30 -6.34
CA GLU A 23 6.68 3.15 -6.22
C GLU A 23 7.65 2.97 -7.40
N THR A 24 7.45 1.95 -8.23
CA THR A 24 8.38 1.56 -9.32
C THR A 24 8.07 2.22 -10.67
N ASN A 25 7.12 3.15 -10.70
CA ASN A 25 6.65 3.81 -11.90
C ASN A 25 6.50 5.34 -11.68
N SER A 26 5.92 6.04 -12.65
CA SER A 26 5.76 7.50 -12.58
C SER A 26 4.61 8.00 -11.69
N MET A 27 3.86 7.13 -11.00
CA MET A 27 2.68 7.50 -10.21
C MET A 27 3.00 8.50 -9.11
N THR A 28 4.13 8.35 -8.41
CA THR A 28 4.55 9.34 -7.39
C THR A 28 4.65 10.74 -7.99
N LYS A 29 5.32 10.87 -9.15
CA LYS A 29 5.48 12.15 -9.84
C LYS A 29 4.14 12.70 -10.34
N ILE A 30 3.28 11.84 -10.88
CA ILE A 30 1.97 12.23 -11.40
C ILE A 30 1.08 12.72 -10.24
N ALA A 31 0.99 11.96 -9.15
CA ALA A 31 0.24 12.34 -7.95
C ALA A 31 0.70 13.70 -7.41
N GLY A 32 2.02 13.87 -7.23
CA GLY A 32 2.61 15.13 -6.78
C GLY A 32 2.28 16.30 -7.72
N SER A 33 2.23 16.09 -9.04
CA SER A 33 1.89 17.15 -9.98
C SER A 33 0.46 17.68 -9.83
N PHE A 34 -0.50 16.83 -9.44
CA PHE A 34 -1.87 17.24 -9.19
C PHE A 34 -1.99 18.02 -7.88
N THR A 35 -1.31 17.58 -6.81
CA THR A 35 -1.34 18.27 -5.51
C THR A 35 -0.57 19.58 -5.54
N ASP A 36 0.54 19.65 -6.29
CA ASP A 36 1.25 20.88 -6.63
C ASP A 36 0.36 21.86 -7.41
N PHE A 37 -0.41 21.37 -8.38
CA PHE A 37 -1.33 22.23 -9.11
C PHE A 37 -2.46 22.74 -8.22
N ALA A 38 -3.07 21.87 -7.42
CA ALA A 38 -4.14 22.24 -6.49
C ALA A 38 -3.69 23.29 -5.46
N SER A 39 -2.48 23.15 -4.90
CA SER A 39 -1.91 24.12 -3.96
C SER A 39 -1.72 25.51 -4.60
N LYS A 40 -1.28 25.57 -5.87
CA LYS A 40 -1.11 26.83 -6.62
C LYS A 40 -2.43 27.56 -6.90
N LEU A 41 -3.55 26.85 -6.93
CA LEU A 41 -4.87 27.49 -7.09
C LEU A 41 -5.29 28.29 -5.84
N ASN A 42 -4.64 28.06 -4.68
CA ASN A 42 -4.89 28.73 -3.41
C ASN A 42 -6.37 28.77 -2.99
N LYS A 43 -7.07 27.64 -3.20
CA LYS A 43 -8.53 27.51 -2.97
C LYS A 43 -8.91 26.33 -2.08
N GLY A 44 -7.93 25.63 -1.49
CA GLY A 44 -8.19 24.39 -0.75
C GLY A 44 -8.84 23.32 -1.63
N VAL A 45 -8.42 23.23 -2.90
CA VAL A 45 -8.96 22.24 -3.84
C VAL A 45 -8.44 20.87 -3.45
N GLU A 46 -9.35 19.94 -3.15
CA GLU A 46 -8.99 18.56 -2.89
C GLU A 46 -8.62 17.82 -4.18
N VAL A 47 -7.67 16.89 -4.10
CA VAL A 47 -7.26 16.01 -5.19
C VAL A 47 -7.72 14.59 -4.89
N TRP A 48 -8.54 14.02 -5.77
CA TRP A 48 -9.11 12.70 -5.58
C TRP A 48 -8.62 11.74 -6.66
N SER A 49 -8.14 10.57 -6.24
CA SER A 49 -7.97 9.42 -7.13
C SER A 49 -9.26 8.61 -7.14
N THR A 50 -10.18 8.94 -8.05
CA THR A 50 -11.52 8.32 -8.14
C THR A 50 -11.52 6.88 -8.62
N GLU A 51 -10.40 6.37 -9.12
CA GLU A 51 -10.28 4.97 -9.51
C GLU A 51 -8.82 4.50 -9.41
N THR A 52 -8.60 3.39 -8.73
CA THR A 52 -7.32 2.65 -8.74
C THR A 52 -7.52 1.20 -8.29
N GLY A 53 -6.72 0.28 -8.81
CA GLY A 53 -6.84 -1.13 -8.46
C GLY A 53 -5.74 -1.97 -9.07
N TYR A 54 -5.72 -3.23 -8.64
CA TYR A 54 -4.98 -4.30 -9.28
C TYR A 54 -5.91 -5.47 -9.50
N ASP A 55 -5.72 -6.20 -10.59
CA ASP A 55 -6.54 -7.34 -10.94
C ASP A 55 -5.84 -8.66 -10.62
N LEU A 56 -6.58 -9.77 -10.59
CA LEU A 56 -6.01 -11.10 -10.42
C LEU A 56 -6.10 -11.98 -11.67
N SER A 57 -6.74 -11.54 -12.76
CA SER A 57 -6.71 -12.27 -14.03
C SER A 57 -5.30 -12.27 -14.60
N GLU A 58 -4.83 -13.45 -15.02
CA GLU A 58 -3.57 -13.61 -15.76
C GLU A 58 -3.54 -12.82 -17.09
N ARG A 59 -4.71 -12.44 -17.62
CA ARG A 59 -4.85 -11.68 -18.87
C ARG A 59 -4.92 -10.17 -18.65
N SER A 60 -5.01 -9.71 -17.40
CA SER A 60 -5.12 -8.28 -17.11
C SER A 60 -3.77 -7.59 -17.21
N VAL A 61 -3.74 -6.47 -17.91
CA VAL A 61 -2.58 -5.55 -17.94
C VAL A 61 -2.37 -4.82 -16.62
N GLN A 62 -3.30 -4.96 -15.68
CA GLN A 62 -3.24 -4.40 -14.33
C GLN A 62 -3.08 -5.49 -13.27
N ARG A 63 -2.72 -6.72 -13.68
CA ARG A 63 -2.63 -7.86 -12.76
C ARG A 63 -1.53 -7.71 -11.72
N ALA A 64 -1.83 -8.10 -10.49
CA ALA A 64 -0.82 -8.41 -9.48
C ALA A 64 -0.11 -9.72 -9.82
N ILE A 65 1.13 -9.87 -9.36
CA ILE A 65 1.94 -11.07 -9.58
C ILE A 65 2.35 -11.73 -8.26
N PRO A 66 2.65 -13.04 -8.25
CA PRO A 66 3.36 -13.64 -7.14
C PRO A 66 4.73 -12.96 -6.93
N ILE A 67 5.14 -12.79 -5.68
CA ILE A 67 6.46 -12.26 -5.28
C ILE A 67 7.01 -13.17 -4.19
N GLY A 68 8.14 -13.83 -4.43
CA GLY A 68 8.68 -14.81 -3.50
C GLY A 68 7.68 -15.93 -3.22
N SER A 69 7.34 -16.12 -1.94
CA SER A 69 6.31 -17.06 -1.49
C SER A 69 4.89 -16.48 -1.47
N LYS A 70 4.70 -15.18 -1.73
CA LYS A 70 3.39 -14.51 -1.73
C LYS A 70 2.60 -14.87 -2.99
N SER A 71 1.31 -15.17 -2.80
CA SER A 71 0.37 -15.31 -3.92
C SER A 71 0.09 -13.95 -4.56
N ASN A 72 -0.46 -13.96 -5.78
CA ASN A 72 -0.94 -12.75 -6.45
C ASN A 72 -2.01 -12.00 -5.62
N GLU A 73 -2.85 -12.70 -4.86
CA GLU A 73 -3.83 -12.07 -3.95
C GLU A 73 -3.15 -11.30 -2.80
N ILE A 74 -2.10 -11.86 -2.19
CA ILE A 74 -1.34 -11.15 -1.16
C ILE A 74 -0.59 -9.96 -1.77
N THR A 75 0.02 -10.13 -2.94
CA THR A 75 0.66 -9.01 -3.65
C THR A 75 -0.34 -7.91 -4.01
N GLN A 76 -1.55 -8.26 -4.47
CA GLN A 76 -2.63 -7.30 -4.73
C GLN A 76 -2.95 -6.49 -3.47
N ALA A 77 -3.04 -7.15 -2.32
CA ALA A 77 -3.28 -6.50 -1.04
C ALA A 77 -2.13 -5.56 -0.63
N ASP A 78 -0.88 -6.04 -0.68
CA ASP A 78 0.31 -5.23 -0.41
C ASP A 78 0.34 -3.98 -1.29
N TRP A 79 0.17 -4.14 -2.60
CA TRP A 79 0.24 -3.04 -3.54
C TRP A 79 -0.90 -2.03 -3.40
N LEU A 80 -2.12 -2.47 -3.06
CA LEU A 80 -3.23 -1.56 -2.80
C LEU A 80 -3.00 -0.73 -1.54
N ILE A 81 -2.52 -1.35 -0.45
CA ILE A 81 -2.19 -0.62 0.77
C ILE A 81 -1.03 0.35 0.55
N ARG A 82 0.04 -0.11 -0.11
CA ARG A 82 1.18 0.74 -0.47
C ARG A 82 0.78 1.92 -1.34
N LEU A 83 -0.15 1.73 -2.27
CA LEU A 83 -0.68 2.81 -3.08
C LEU A 83 -1.42 3.84 -2.23
N GLY A 84 -2.26 3.39 -1.28
CA GLY A 84 -2.93 4.28 -0.34
C GLY A 84 -1.95 5.10 0.50
N LEU A 85 -0.89 4.47 1.02
CA LEU A 85 0.17 5.13 1.78
C LEU A 85 0.98 6.12 0.92
N LEU A 86 1.30 5.74 -0.31
CA LEU A 86 1.95 6.62 -1.29
C LEU A 86 1.11 7.87 -1.55
N TYR A 87 -0.19 7.70 -1.80
CA TYR A 87 -1.10 8.81 -2.05
C TYR A 87 -1.31 9.69 -0.82
N ALA A 88 -1.36 9.13 0.39
CA ALA A 88 -1.36 9.92 1.61
C ALA A 88 -0.10 10.80 1.73
N ARG A 89 1.08 10.22 1.44
CA ARG A 89 2.36 10.94 1.41
C ARG A 89 2.45 12.02 0.32
N GLN A 90 1.77 11.83 -0.81
CA GLN A 90 1.70 12.83 -1.89
C GLN A 90 0.64 13.91 -1.67
N GLY A 91 -0.16 13.82 -0.60
CA GLY A 91 -1.21 14.79 -0.29
C GLY A 91 -2.50 14.59 -1.09
N ILE A 92 -2.77 13.38 -1.58
CA ILE A 92 -4.05 13.04 -2.21
C ILE A 92 -5.10 12.88 -1.11
N ASP A 93 -6.19 13.62 -1.20
CA ASP A 93 -7.22 13.69 -0.15
C ASP A 93 -8.11 12.44 -0.10
N ARG A 94 -8.42 11.84 -1.26
CA ARG A 94 -9.29 10.66 -1.35
C ARG A 94 -8.83 9.66 -2.39
N VAL A 95 -8.92 8.39 -2.04
CA VAL A 95 -8.59 7.25 -2.91
C VAL A 95 -9.78 6.31 -2.95
N PHE A 96 -10.24 5.99 -4.15
CA PHE A 96 -11.34 5.07 -4.40
C PHE A 96 -10.77 3.82 -5.07
N TYR A 97 -10.87 2.69 -4.37
CA TYR A 97 -10.43 1.41 -4.91
C TYR A 97 -11.49 0.85 -5.85
N TYR A 98 -11.08 0.56 -7.08
CA TYR A 98 -11.80 -0.29 -8.01
C TYR A 98 -11.40 -1.74 -7.71
N GLN A 99 -12.28 -2.54 -7.13
CA GLN A 99 -13.68 -2.24 -6.77
C GLN A 99 -14.11 -3.05 -5.54
N LEU A 100 -15.35 -2.89 -5.08
CA LEU A 100 -15.79 -3.63 -3.90
C LEU A 100 -15.94 -5.13 -4.17
N TYR A 101 -16.59 -5.51 -5.28
CA TYR A 101 -16.84 -6.91 -5.65
C TYR A 101 -16.20 -7.24 -6.99
N ASP A 102 -15.78 -8.49 -7.16
CA ASP A 102 -15.44 -9.01 -8.49
C ASP A 102 -16.66 -9.00 -9.41
N ASN A 103 -16.43 -8.76 -10.72
CA ASN A 103 -17.46 -8.87 -11.74
C ASN A 103 -17.61 -10.31 -12.24
N ASN A 104 -16.51 -11.07 -12.22
CA ASN A 104 -16.46 -12.44 -12.72
C ASN A 104 -16.65 -13.47 -11.60
N ASP A 105 -17.17 -14.64 -11.97
CA ASP A 105 -17.34 -15.74 -11.01
C ASP A 105 -15.97 -16.30 -10.58
N PRO A 106 -15.78 -16.65 -9.30
CA PRO A 106 -14.53 -17.22 -8.82
C PRO A 106 -14.07 -18.43 -9.65
N GLY A 107 -12.78 -18.49 -9.96
CA GLY A 107 -12.20 -19.59 -10.75
C GLY A 107 -12.47 -19.53 -12.25
N THR A 108 -13.13 -18.48 -12.75
CA THR A 108 -13.26 -18.23 -14.19
C THR A 108 -12.11 -17.37 -14.71
N ASP A 109 -11.81 -17.45 -16.00
CA ASP A 109 -10.95 -16.47 -16.69
C ASP A 109 -11.65 -16.08 -17.98
N THR A 110 -12.62 -15.17 -17.86
CA THR A 110 -13.51 -14.78 -18.97
C THR A 110 -12.79 -13.96 -20.05
N GLY A 111 -11.51 -13.66 -19.89
CA GLY A 111 -10.75 -12.83 -20.82
C GLY A 111 -11.04 -11.34 -20.73
N THR A 112 -11.92 -10.92 -19.82
CA THR A 112 -12.19 -9.51 -19.55
C THR A 112 -11.17 -8.97 -18.54
N PRO A 113 -10.48 -7.86 -18.85
CA PRO A 113 -9.63 -7.22 -17.85
C PRO A 113 -10.51 -6.67 -16.70
N TYR A 114 -9.93 -6.59 -15.50
CA TYR A 114 -10.54 -5.97 -14.31
C TYR A 114 -11.67 -6.76 -13.63
N GLY A 115 -11.98 -7.96 -14.11
CA GLY A 115 -13.05 -8.77 -13.56
C GLY A 115 -12.77 -9.38 -12.19
N PHE A 116 -11.51 -9.38 -11.73
CA PHE A 116 -11.04 -9.88 -10.43
C PHE A 116 -10.28 -8.81 -9.63
N SER A 117 -10.69 -7.55 -9.76
CA SER A 117 -10.12 -6.40 -9.04
C SER A 117 -10.83 -6.10 -7.73
N GLY A 118 -11.80 -6.93 -7.34
CA GLY A 118 -12.62 -6.74 -6.15
C GLY A 118 -11.81 -6.85 -4.85
N LEU A 119 -12.19 -6.08 -3.84
CA LEU A 119 -11.76 -6.29 -2.45
C LEU A 119 -12.44 -7.53 -1.85
N LEU A 120 -13.62 -7.85 -2.35
CA LEU A 120 -14.37 -9.07 -2.10
C LEU A 120 -14.51 -9.82 -3.44
N ASP A 121 -14.57 -11.15 -3.37
CA ASP A 121 -15.02 -11.93 -4.52
C ASP A 121 -16.53 -11.70 -4.79
N LYS A 122 -17.01 -12.21 -5.91
CA LYS A 122 -18.40 -12.05 -6.33
C LYS A 122 -19.42 -12.69 -5.37
N THR A 123 -18.99 -13.64 -4.55
CA THR A 123 -19.84 -14.26 -3.50
C THR A 123 -19.90 -13.40 -2.22
N GLY A 124 -19.09 -12.34 -2.14
CA GLY A 124 -18.97 -11.48 -0.97
C GLY A 124 -17.93 -11.96 0.05
N LYS A 125 -17.13 -12.99 -0.29
CA LYS A 125 -16.01 -13.39 0.57
C LYS A 125 -14.91 -12.33 0.50
N ARG A 126 -14.45 -11.87 1.66
CA ARG A 126 -13.31 -10.94 1.74
C ARG A 126 -12.04 -11.57 1.18
N ARG A 127 -11.29 -10.80 0.40
CA ARG A 127 -9.90 -11.07 0.05
C ARG A 127 -8.97 -10.44 1.09
N ALA A 128 -7.70 -10.81 1.04
CA ALA A 128 -6.66 -10.25 1.92
C ALA A 128 -6.68 -8.71 1.99
N VAL A 129 -6.91 -8.02 0.86
CA VAL A 129 -6.96 -6.55 0.84
C VAL A 129 -8.11 -5.99 1.70
N ALA A 130 -9.28 -6.63 1.73
CA ALA A 130 -10.39 -6.16 2.55
C ALA A 130 -10.09 -6.29 4.05
N ASP A 131 -9.41 -7.38 4.43
CA ASP A 131 -8.93 -7.57 5.80
C ASP A 131 -7.87 -6.51 6.15
N TYR A 132 -6.95 -6.20 5.24
CA TYR A 132 -5.91 -5.19 5.45
C TYR A 132 -6.51 -3.80 5.63
N VAL A 133 -7.45 -3.40 4.76
CA VAL A 133 -8.15 -2.11 4.89
C VAL A 133 -8.89 -2.03 6.23
N HIS A 134 -9.58 -3.10 6.65
CA HIS A 134 -10.27 -3.14 7.93
C HIS A 134 -9.30 -2.98 9.12
N GLN A 135 -8.21 -3.74 9.11
CA GLN A 135 -7.17 -3.72 10.15
C GLN A 135 -6.50 -2.35 10.25
N ILE A 136 -6.13 -1.76 9.10
CA ILE A 136 -5.48 -0.44 9.06
C ILE A 136 -6.46 0.64 9.51
N THR A 137 -7.73 0.59 9.10
CA THR A 137 -8.73 1.56 9.55
C THR A 137 -8.90 1.52 11.07
N ALA A 138 -8.92 0.31 11.66
CA ALA A 138 -9.00 0.13 13.11
C ALA A 138 -7.75 0.65 13.86
N LEU A 139 -6.56 0.48 13.29
CA LEU A 139 -5.30 0.94 13.88
C LEU A 139 -5.09 2.45 13.72
N MET A 140 -5.28 2.94 12.49
CA MET A 140 -4.83 4.24 12.04
C MET A 140 -5.91 5.31 12.08
N GLY A 141 -7.20 4.99 11.94
CA GLY A 141 -8.29 5.98 11.98
C GLY A 141 -7.94 7.35 11.36
N ASN A 142 -7.79 8.36 12.21
CA ASN A 142 -7.51 9.76 11.83
C ASN A 142 -6.02 10.14 11.81
N TYR A 143 -5.10 9.18 11.73
CA TYR A 143 -3.69 9.49 11.53
C TYR A 143 -3.47 10.13 10.15
N TYR A 144 -2.61 11.13 10.09
CA TYR A 144 -2.21 11.79 8.84
C TYR A 144 -0.71 11.63 8.61
N TYR A 145 -0.29 11.66 7.34
CA TYR A 145 1.12 11.64 6.98
C TYR A 145 1.83 12.86 7.57
N TYR A 146 2.96 12.65 8.23
CA TYR A 146 3.74 13.72 8.86
C TYR A 146 5.09 13.94 8.18
N ASN A 147 5.88 12.88 8.00
CA ASN A 147 7.21 12.98 7.41
C ASN A 147 7.71 11.62 6.92
N THR A 148 8.68 11.61 6.01
CA THR A 148 9.46 10.42 5.65
C THR A 148 10.87 10.58 6.21
N ILE A 149 11.35 9.60 6.98
CA ILE A 149 12.70 9.64 7.60
C ILE A 149 13.72 8.76 6.90
N ASN A 150 13.28 7.84 6.03
CA ASN A 150 14.16 7.05 5.19
C ASN A 150 13.46 6.70 3.87
N GLN A 151 14.23 6.56 2.78
CA GLN A 151 13.70 6.29 1.44
C GLN A 151 13.84 4.82 1.01
N ASP A 152 14.82 4.10 1.55
CA ASP A 152 15.02 2.67 1.27
C ASP A 152 15.68 1.97 2.49
N PRO A 153 14.95 1.14 3.26
CA PRO A 153 13.52 0.90 3.09
C PRO A 153 12.73 2.18 3.38
N LEU A 154 11.56 2.34 2.77
CA LEU A 154 10.74 3.53 3.02
C LEU A 154 10.27 3.51 4.47
N VAL A 155 10.49 4.61 5.19
CA VAL A 155 10.00 4.80 6.57
C VAL A 155 9.22 6.09 6.66
N ASP A 156 7.91 5.96 6.68
CA ASP A 156 6.96 7.06 6.84
C ASP A 156 6.50 7.16 8.29
N ILE A 157 6.36 8.39 8.76
CA ILE A 157 5.78 8.73 10.06
C ILE A 157 4.39 9.28 9.81
N TYR A 158 3.42 8.68 10.48
CA TYR A 158 2.06 9.17 10.57
C TYR A 158 1.77 9.64 12.00
N GLN A 159 0.90 10.64 12.15
CA GLN A 159 0.62 11.28 13.43
C GLN A 159 -0.87 11.38 13.73
N SER A 160 -1.24 11.14 14.99
CA SER A 160 -2.54 11.53 15.54
C SER A 160 -2.35 12.10 16.95
N GLY A 161 -2.63 13.40 17.11
CA GLY A 161 -2.28 14.12 18.32
C GLY A 161 -0.78 14.04 18.59
N LYS A 162 -0.37 13.44 19.71
CA LYS A 162 1.04 13.20 20.06
C LYS A 162 1.55 11.81 19.68
N LYS A 163 0.66 10.91 19.22
CA LYS A 163 1.03 9.54 18.86
C LYS A 163 1.69 9.50 17.49
N ARG A 164 2.71 8.66 17.37
CA ARG A 164 3.47 8.40 16.14
C ARG A 164 3.31 6.95 15.74
N MET A 165 2.97 6.73 14.48
CA MET A 165 3.03 5.42 13.84
C MET A 165 4.13 5.48 12.78
N TYR A 166 5.11 4.60 12.90
CA TYR A 166 6.13 4.39 11.88
C TYR A 166 5.67 3.26 10.98
N ILE A 167 5.62 3.50 9.67
CA ILE A 167 5.27 2.50 8.68
C ILE A 167 6.49 2.26 7.82
N LEU A 168 6.96 1.00 7.84
CA LEU A 168 8.16 0.58 7.12
C LEU A 168 7.77 -0.37 5.99
N VAL A 169 8.32 -0.14 4.81
CA VAL A 169 8.10 -1.01 3.63
C VAL A 169 9.28 -0.95 2.68
N VAL A 170 9.61 -2.08 2.07
CA VAL A 170 10.53 -2.15 0.93
C VAL A 170 9.76 -1.76 -0.34
N PRO A 171 10.08 -0.62 -1.00
CA PRO A 171 9.26 -0.04 -2.06
C PRO A 171 9.53 -0.67 -3.44
N ASP A 172 9.62 -2.00 -3.53
CA ASP A 172 9.85 -2.73 -4.80
C ASP A 172 8.88 -3.90 -4.99
N GLU A 173 9.22 -4.84 -5.88
CA GLU A 173 8.44 -6.03 -6.24
C GLU A 173 9.33 -7.26 -6.49
N VAL A 174 10.44 -7.42 -5.77
CA VAL A 174 11.47 -8.44 -6.09
C VAL A 174 11.81 -9.43 -4.96
N ASP A 175 10.96 -9.53 -3.93
CA ASP A 175 11.15 -10.35 -2.72
C ASP A 175 12.36 -9.92 -1.89
N ARG A 176 12.59 -8.60 -1.81
CA ARG A 176 13.72 -8.04 -1.07
C ARG A 176 13.38 -7.88 0.40
N LYS A 177 14.34 -8.28 1.23
CA LYS A 177 14.31 -8.13 2.69
C LYS A 177 15.44 -7.22 3.12
N GLU A 178 15.16 -6.31 4.03
CA GLU A 178 16.15 -5.35 4.50
C GLU A 178 16.07 -5.23 6.02
N LYS A 179 17.24 -5.28 6.68
CA LYS A 179 17.32 -4.97 8.10
C LYS A 179 17.40 -3.46 8.27
N TYR A 180 16.61 -2.92 9.18
CA TYR A 180 16.60 -1.49 9.48
C TYR A 180 16.62 -1.27 11.00
N GLU A 181 17.42 -0.29 11.43
CA GLU A 181 17.47 0.18 12.82
C GLU A 181 16.56 1.39 12.95
N LEU A 182 15.38 1.20 13.52
CA LEU A 182 14.41 2.25 13.76
C LEU A 182 14.69 2.93 15.10
N ASP A 183 14.99 4.23 15.05
CA ASP A 183 15.14 5.07 16.23
C ASP A 183 13.76 5.52 16.76
N LEU A 184 13.38 4.99 17.92
CA LEU A 184 12.18 5.34 18.69
C LEU A 184 12.50 6.30 19.85
N ASN A 185 13.61 7.03 19.76
CA ASN A 185 14.19 7.94 20.74
C ASN A 185 14.58 7.24 22.04
N PHE A 186 13.91 7.55 23.15
CA PHE A 186 14.19 6.95 24.47
C PHE A 186 13.09 5.98 24.89
N ALA A 187 12.25 5.53 23.95
CA ALA A 187 11.26 4.50 24.22
C ALA A 187 11.97 3.25 24.76
N LYS A 188 11.38 2.58 25.74
CA LYS A 188 11.94 1.32 26.27
C LYS A 188 11.42 0.11 25.53
N LYS A 189 10.25 0.27 24.90
CA LYS A 189 9.54 -0.78 24.21
C LYS A 189 8.96 -0.27 22.91
N ALA A 190 8.71 -1.21 22.02
CA ALA A 190 7.97 -0.99 20.80
C ALA A 190 6.86 -2.03 20.67
N ILE A 191 5.78 -1.65 20.00
CA ILE A 191 4.76 -2.59 19.54
C ILE A 191 4.87 -2.67 18.02
N ILE A 192 5.18 -3.86 17.52
CA ILE A 192 5.22 -4.19 16.11
C ILE A 192 3.87 -4.81 15.74
N ARG A 193 3.19 -4.24 14.75
CA ARG A 193 1.90 -4.71 14.23
C ARG A 193 2.06 -5.11 12.77
N THR A 194 1.60 -6.32 12.46
CA THR A 194 1.69 -6.93 11.14
C THR A 194 0.31 -7.29 10.62
N LEU A 195 0.11 -7.07 9.32
CA LEU A 195 -1.12 -7.39 8.62
C LEU A 195 -1.36 -8.91 8.64
N ASN A 196 -2.59 -9.32 8.91
CA ASN A 196 -2.93 -10.73 9.11
C ASN A 196 -4.13 -11.14 8.23
N PRO A 197 -3.90 -11.68 7.02
CA PRO A 197 -4.99 -12.03 6.11
C PRO A 197 -5.90 -13.12 6.73
N GLY A 198 -7.21 -13.02 6.52
CA GLY A 198 -8.20 -13.91 7.12
C GLY A 198 -8.61 -13.53 8.55
N SER A 199 -8.13 -12.40 9.07
CA SER A 199 -8.42 -11.91 10.43
C SER A 199 -8.99 -10.48 10.42
N ASN A 200 -9.78 -10.14 11.43
CA ASN A 200 -10.17 -8.73 11.68
C ASN A 200 -9.08 -7.93 12.42
N GLN A 201 -8.09 -8.61 12.99
CA GLN A 201 -7.07 -8.02 13.86
C GLN A 201 -5.67 -8.27 13.30
N MET A 202 -4.83 -7.23 13.36
CA MET A 202 -3.39 -7.37 13.13
C MET A 202 -2.75 -8.24 14.21
N THR A 203 -1.69 -8.96 13.84
CA THR A 203 -0.83 -9.60 14.84
C THR A 203 0.01 -8.53 15.51
N SER A 204 0.13 -8.57 16.84
CA SER A 204 0.88 -7.58 17.62
C SER A 204 1.96 -8.27 18.45
N LYS A 205 3.15 -7.70 18.47
CA LYS A 205 4.28 -8.17 19.27
C LYS A 205 4.91 -6.99 19.99
N GLU A 206 4.92 -7.05 21.32
CA GLU A 206 5.70 -6.11 22.14
C GLU A 206 7.14 -6.61 22.23
N VAL A 207 8.10 -5.71 22.05
CA VAL A 207 9.54 -5.98 22.12
C VAL A 207 10.23 -4.89 22.91
N ASP A 208 11.32 -5.24 23.59
CA ASP A 208 12.20 -4.27 24.21
C ASP A 208 13.10 -3.64 23.13
N THR A 209 13.42 -2.37 23.31
CA THR A 209 14.37 -1.64 22.45
C THR A 209 15.73 -1.55 23.11
N ASP A 210 16.81 -1.46 22.34
CA ASP A 210 18.14 -1.14 22.87
C ASP A 210 18.35 0.37 22.86
N ASN A 211 18.17 1.02 24.02
CA ASN A 211 18.25 2.48 24.16
C ASN A 211 17.37 3.24 23.13
N GLY A 212 16.19 2.68 22.84
CA GLY A 212 15.22 3.19 21.87
C GLY A 212 15.47 2.79 20.42
N ILE A 213 16.54 2.04 20.12
CA ILE A 213 16.75 1.44 18.81
C ILE A 213 16.01 0.10 18.72
N LEU A 214 15.28 -0.09 17.62
CA LEU A 214 14.62 -1.34 17.24
C LEU A 214 15.21 -1.86 15.93
N GLU A 215 15.88 -3.02 15.96
CA GLU A 215 16.21 -3.77 14.74
C GLU A 215 14.95 -4.49 14.22
N ILE A 216 14.62 -4.28 12.95
CA ILE A 216 13.47 -4.89 12.28
C ILE A 216 13.81 -5.33 10.85
N GLU A 217 13.32 -6.51 10.45
CA GLU A 217 13.34 -6.94 9.06
C GLU A 217 12.12 -6.37 8.32
N VAL A 218 12.38 -5.59 7.29
CA VAL A 218 11.38 -4.92 6.44
C VAL A 218 11.27 -5.67 5.11
N THR A 219 10.05 -5.80 4.60
CA THR A 219 9.72 -6.45 3.32
C THR A 219 8.73 -5.58 2.53
N GLU A 220 8.23 -6.04 1.39
CA GLU A 220 7.21 -5.32 0.63
C GLU A 220 5.83 -5.28 1.30
N THR A 221 5.59 -6.11 2.33
CA THR A 221 4.38 -6.03 3.15
C THR A 221 4.60 -4.99 4.25
N PRO A 222 3.80 -3.91 4.32
CA PRO A 222 4.00 -2.86 5.32
C PRO A 222 3.92 -3.38 6.75
N VAL A 223 4.84 -2.92 7.60
CA VAL A 223 4.83 -3.13 9.05
C VAL A 223 4.62 -1.82 9.78
N PHE A 224 3.86 -1.87 10.87
CA PHE A 224 3.43 -0.70 11.64
C PHE A 224 4.07 -0.77 13.02
N VAL A 225 4.79 0.27 13.43
CA VAL A 225 5.52 0.31 14.70
C VAL A 225 5.12 1.54 15.49
N GLU A 226 4.83 1.35 16.78
CA GLU A 226 4.61 2.43 17.74
C GLU A 226 5.55 2.28 18.94
N ALA A 227 6.08 3.41 19.43
CA ALA A 227 6.84 3.47 20.66
C ALA A 227 5.93 3.30 21.88
N LYS A 228 6.45 2.67 22.94
CA LYS A 228 5.75 2.47 24.22
C LYS A 228 6.62 2.87 25.41
#